data_AF-A0AA40DLW8-F1
#
_entry.id   AF-A0AA40DLW8-F1
#
_cell.length_a   1.000
_cell.length_b   1.000
_cell.length_c   1.000
_cell.angle_alpha   90.00
_cell.angle_beta   90.00
_cell.angle_gamma   90.00
#
_symmetry.space_group_name_H-M   'P 1'
#
loop_
_entity.id
_entity.type
_entity.pdbx_description
1 polymer ?
#
loop_
_entity_poly.entity_id
_entity_poly.type
_entity_poly.pdbx_seq_one_letter_code
_entity_poly.pdbx_strand_id
1 'polypeptide(L)'
;MGNVQSGYNGLSINDIMALQAQYSVGTIVIYVFPIIPLSILWGISLRSTHRKGDAARGAFAWIKTLFPIYILSLLMFVITRAMYLYVIDLDNVSGRTAALVQALDFLNCSGRYFEDTADILLLVVLVELGIGFLISLDNRDGPSKRAKLARYATLALALAFFVMASVYFALSVEFWDRYHKWAYGSSADRLKSPRAPRPNPSVGLLGSALNILFWGAVLPIVGCAAYIVHKTKHAVHLRQSAILFLAAALLDFARLTVGMVTTAIYDFGPNSIVRPLSLSYVAQPLLNTLPWFLLLVLLFVIGMRKEGGLWSGPRLDEIQSEARRVEAAESKTDKSSWREKFKKPTKQEWKDAVVSTLLTSGYQ
;
A
#
# COMPACT_ATOMS: atom_id res chain seq x y z
N MET A 1 13.01 37.25 9.63
CA MET A 1 14.08 36.24 9.38
C MET A 1 14.97 36.25 10.61
N GLY A 2 14.59 35.51 11.64
CA GLY A 2 15.35 35.40 12.90
C GLY A 2 15.95 34.02 13.01
N ASN A 3 17.27 33.95 13.22
CA ASN A 3 18.08 32.82 13.68
C ASN A 3 17.62 31.41 13.26
N VAL A 4 17.77 31.10 11.97
CA VAL A 4 17.82 29.69 11.47
C VAL A 4 19.19 29.05 11.76
N GLN A 5 20.15 29.80 12.32
CA GLN A 5 21.54 29.38 12.49
C GLN A 5 21.83 28.43 13.66
N SER A 6 20.94 28.25 14.66
CA SER A 6 21.36 27.62 15.93
C SER A 6 21.75 26.14 15.84
N GLY A 7 21.34 25.42 14.79
CA GLY A 7 21.70 24.00 14.60
C GLY A 7 22.97 23.76 13.76
N TYR A 8 23.47 24.77 13.06
CA TYR A 8 24.62 24.67 12.14
C TYR A 8 25.72 25.69 12.45
N ASN A 9 25.75 26.21 13.67
CA ASN A 9 26.75 27.16 14.13
C ASN A 9 28.16 26.53 13.99
N GLY A 10 28.91 26.97 12.97
CA GLY A 10 30.29 26.55 12.71
C GLY A 10 30.52 25.73 11.44
N LEU A 11 29.47 25.31 10.73
CA LEU A 11 29.63 24.63 9.44
C LEU A 11 29.64 25.64 8.29
N SER A 12 30.58 25.47 7.35
CA SER A 12 30.56 26.27 6.13
C SER A 12 29.39 25.86 5.23
N ILE A 13 29.00 26.74 4.30
CA ILE A 13 27.96 26.42 3.30
C ILE A 13 28.34 25.16 2.51
N ASN A 14 29.63 24.98 2.22
CA ASN A 14 30.16 23.82 1.52
C ASN A 14 29.97 22.54 2.33
N ASP A 15 30.17 22.59 3.66
CA ASP A 15 29.95 21.42 4.53
C ASP A 15 28.47 21.03 4.57
N ILE A 16 27.57 22.03 4.60
CA ILE A 16 26.12 21.81 4.57
C ILE A 16 25.70 21.16 3.24
N MET A 17 26.20 21.67 2.11
CA MET A 17 25.93 21.12 0.78
C MET A 17 26.48 19.69 0.63
N ALA A 18 27.70 19.44 1.11
CA ALA A 18 28.30 18.10 1.09
C ALA A 18 27.48 17.10 1.92
N LEU A 19 27.01 17.53 3.10
CA LEU A 19 26.16 16.71 3.96
C LEU A 19 24.80 16.42 3.31
N GLN A 20 24.18 17.42 2.67
CA GLN A 20 22.93 17.25 1.91
C GLN A 20 23.10 16.30 0.73
N ALA A 21 24.23 16.36 0.02
CA ALA A 21 24.55 15.44 -1.06
C ALA A 21 24.70 14.00 -0.55
N GLN A 22 25.48 13.79 0.51
CA GLN A 22 25.64 12.48 1.14
C GLN A 22 24.29 11.88 1.57
N TYR A 23 23.46 12.68 2.24
CA TYR A 23 22.13 12.20 2.64
C TYR A 23 21.23 11.91 1.46
N SER A 24 21.28 12.70 0.38
CA SER A 24 20.49 12.47 -0.83
C SER A 24 20.87 11.15 -1.52
N VAL A 25 22.16 10.81 -1.56
CA VAL A 25 22.62 9.49 -2.04
C VAL A 25 22.03 8.37 -1.18
N GLY A 26 22.08 8.50 0.14
CA GLY A 26 21.46 7.56 1.07
C GLY A 26 19.96 7.39 0.81
N THR A 27 19.24 8.50 0.61
CA THR A 27 17.81 8.49 0.27
C THR A 27 17.53 7.75 -1.04
N ILE A 28 18.35 7.97 -2.08
CA ILE A 28 18.20 7.27 -3.37
C ILE A 28 18.31 5.76 -3.18
N VAL A 29 19.31 5.29 -2.44
CA VAL A 29 19.50 3.86 -2.18
C VAL A 29 18.27 3.27 -1.48
N ILE A 30 17.71 3.97 -0.49
CA ILE A 30 16.50 3.56 0.24
C ILE A 30 15.30 3.41 -0.71
N TYR A 31 15.10 4.35 -1.64
CA TYR A 31 13.98 4.29 -2.59
C TYR A 31 14.19 3.30 -3.73
N VAL A 32 15.43 3.11 -4.22
CA VAL A 32 15.74 2.18 -5.32
C VAL A 32 15.62 0.72 -4.86
N PHE A 33 16.07 0.42 -3.64
CA PHE A 33 16.07 -0.92 -3.07
C PHE A 33 14.76 -1.70 -3.28
N PRO A 34 13.57 -1.16 -2.94
CA PRO A 34 12.30 -1.87 -3.13
C PRO A 34 11.78 -1.88 -4.58
N ILE A 35 12.23 -1.01 -5.49
CA ILE A 35 11.64 -0.90 -6.85
C ILE A 35 11.76 -2.22 -7.62
N ILE A 36 12.94 -2.83 -7.64
CA ILE A 36 13.21 -4.08 -8.36
C ILE A 36 12.35 -5.24 -7.82
N PRO A 37 12.41 -5.60 -6.52
CA PRO A 37 11.60 -6.70 -6.00
C PRO A 37 10.10 -6.44 -6.13
N LEU A 38 9.62 -5.21 -5.91
CA LEU A 38 8.21 -4.88 -6.10
C LEU A 38 7.76 -5.02 -7.57
N SER A 39 8.62 -4.68 -8.53
CA SER A 39 8.33 -4.86 -9.96
C SER A 39 8.20 -6.34 -10.32
N ILE A 40 9.05 -7.20 -9.75
CA ILE A 40 8.97 -8.66 -9.93
C ILE A 40 7.68 -9.20 -9.30
N LEU A 41 7.37 -8.81 -8.06
CA LEU A 41 6.14 -9.21 -7.37
C LEU A 41 4.89 -8.75 -8.13
N TRP A 42 4.91 -7.53 -8.68
CA TRP A 42 3.84 -7.02 -9.52
C TRP A 42 3.64 -7.90 -10.77
N GLY A 43 4.72 -8.20 -11.50
CA GLY A 43 4.67 -9.08 -12.67
C GLY A 43 4.10 -10.47 -12.36
N ILE A 44 4.49 -11.06 -11.22
CA ILE A 44 3.94 -12.34 -10.75
C ILE A 44 2.45 -12.19 -10.37
N SER A 45 2.08 -11.10 -9.68
CA SER A 45 0.71 -10.85 -9.22
C SER A 45 -0.29 -10.78 -10.37
N LEU A 46 0.14 -10.27 -11.54
CA LEU A 46 -0.71 -10.19 -12.74
C LEU A 46 -1.18 -11.57 -13.21
N ARG A 47 -0.29 -12.58 -13.15
CA ARG A 47 -0.57 -13.96 -13.60
C ARG A 47 -1.23 -14.84 -12.54
N SER A 48 -0.89 -14.67 -11.26
CA SER A 48 -1.25 -15.64 -10.22
C SER A 48 -2.69 -15.55 -9.70
N THR A 49 -3.42 -14.47 -9.98
CA THR A 49 -4.75 -14.21 -9.38
C THR A 49 -5.82 -14.05 -10.46
N HIS A 50 -6.28 -15.19 -11.01
CA HIS A 50 -7.46 -15.22 -11.89
C HIS A 50 -8.77 -15.20 -11.06
N ARG A 51 -9.75 -14.43 -11.55
CA ARG A 51 -10.93 -13.91 -10.83
C ARG A 51 -12.13 -14.86 -10.66
N LYS A 52 -12.09 -16.13 -11.08
CA LYS A 52 -13.35 -16.88 -11.20
C LYS A 52 -13.92 -17.29 -9.82
N GLY A 53 -14.95 -16.54 -9.38
CA GLY A 53 -15.97 -16.98 -8.41
C GLY A 53 -15.81 -16.56 -6.95
N ASP A 54 -14.71 -15.91 -6.56
CA ASP A 54 -14.40 -15.73 -5.14
C ASP A 54 -14.46 -14.25 -4.70
N ALA A 55 -15.45 -13.92 -3.86
CA ALA A 55 -15.69 -12.57 -3.37
C ALA A 55 -14.51 -12.02 -2.56
N ALA A 56 -13.72 -12.88 -1.93
CA ALA A 56 -12.55 -12.45 -1.16
C ALA A 56 -11.40 -11.99 -2.10
N ARG A 57 -11.38 -12.40 -3.38
CA ARG A 57 -10.33 -12.01 -4.35
C ARG A 57 -10.42 -10.57 -4.84
N GLY A 58 -11.44 -9.81 -4.40
CA GLY A 58 -11.60 -8.39 -4.72
C GLY A 58 -10.37 -7.56 -4.32
N ALA A 59 -9.77 -7.86 -3.16
CA ALA A 59 -8.57 -7.18 -2.67
C ALA A 59 -7.38 -7.26 -3.66
N PHE A 60 -7.21 -8.39 -4.36
CA PHE A 60 -6.07 -8.56 -5.29
C PHE A 60 -6.21 -7.75 -6.57
N ALA A 61 -7.43 -7.39 -6.96
CA ALA A 61 -7.61 -6.45 -8.06
C ALA A 61 -7.01 -5.09 -7.70
N TRP A 62 -7.25 -4.63 -6.48
CA TRP A 62 -6.70 -3.39 -5.95
C TRP A 62 -5.18 -3.47 -5.76
N ILE A 63 -4.66 -4.60 -5.28
CA ILE A 63 -3.21 -4.82 -5.14
C ILE A 63 -2.49 -4.67 -6.50
N LYS A 64 -3.07 -5.16 -7.60
CA LYS A 64 -2.48 -5.03 -8.96
C LYS A 64 -2.33 -3.58 -9.40
N THR A 65 -3.19 -2.69 -8.93
CA THR A 65 -3.14 -1.24 -9.19
C THR A 65 -2.23 -0.53 -8.17
N LEU A 66 -2.21 -1.00 -6.92
CA LEU A 66 -1.41 -0.44 -5.84
C LEU A 66 0.10 -0.52 -6.14
N PHE A 67 0.60 -1.66 -6.60
CA PHE A 67 2.02 -1.86 -6.93
C PHE A 67 2.57 -0.79 -7.89
N PRO A 68 2.04 -0.62 -9.11
CA PRO A 68 2.60 0.33 -10.08
C PRO A 68 2.47 1.77 -9.62
N ILE A 69 1.42 2.13 -8.88
CA ILE A 69 1.26 3.49 -8.35
C ILE A 69 2.34 3.79 -7.31
N TYR A 70 2.60 2.85 -6.39
CA TYR A 70 3.66 3.03 -5.40
C TYR A 70 5.06 3.01 -6.04
N ILE A 71 5.32 2.11 -7.00
CA ILE A 71 6.58 2.10 -7.76
C ILE A 71 6.79 3.43 -8.48
N LEU A 72 5.73 4.01 -9.07
CA LEU A 72 5.80 5.32 -9.73
C LEU A 72 6.14 6.43 -8.74
N SER A 73 5.56 6.43 -7.55
CA SER A 73 5.91 7.35 -6.47
C SER A 73 7.40 7.26 -6.11
N LEU A 74 7.93 6.05 -5.92
CA LEU A 74 9.36 5.84 -5.63
C LEU A 74 10.26 6.33 -6.76
N LEU A 75 9.89 6.08 -8.03
CA LEU A 75 10.64 6.60 -9.18
C LEU A 75 10.69 8.12 -9.19
N MET A 76 9.57 8.80 -8.91
CA MET A 76 9.52 10.26 -8.82
C MET A 76 10.44 10.78 -7.72
N PHE A 77 10.47 10.14 -6.55
CA PHE A 77 11.38 10.52 -5.47
C PHE A 77 12.86 10.26 -5.81
N VAL A 78 13.19 9.15 -6.48
CA VAL A 78 14.54 8.87 -6.96
C VAL A 78 15.00 9.93 -7.95
N ILE A 79 14.16 10.26 -8.95
CA ILE A 79 14.48 11.28 -9.95
C ILE A 79 14.66 12.64 -9.26
N THR A 80 13.78 12.98 -8.32
CA THR A 80 13.90 14.22 -7.53
C THR A 80 15.25 14.29 -6.81
N ARG A 81 15.66 13.22 -6.10
CA ARG A 81 16.95 13.24 -5.38
C ARG A 81 18.15 13.24 -6.32
N ALA A 82 18.08 12.54 -7.45
CA ALA A 82 19.14 12.54 -8.44
C ALA A 82 19.31 13.91 -9.10
N MET A 83 18.20 14.57 -9.47
CA MET A 83 18.23 15.94 -10.00
C MET A 83 18.73 16.94 -8.95
N TYR A 84 18.45 16.72 -7.66
CA TYR A 84 18.93 17.60 -6.59
C TYR A 84 20.46 17.55 -6.46
N LEU A 85 21.05 16.36 -6.56
CA LEU A 85 22.51 16.20 -6.63
C LEU A 85 23.11 16.93 -7.83
N TYR A 86 22.43 16.85 -8.98
CA TYR A 86 22.86 17.55 -10.19
C TYR A 86 22.77 19.08 -10.06
N VAL A 87 21.76 19.61 -9.37
CA VAL A 87 21.64 21.05 -9.09
C VAL A 87 22.74 21.55 -8.16
N ILE A 88 23.08 20.80 -7.10
CA ILE A 88 24.19 21.16 -6.21
C ILE A 88 25.52 21.29 -6.98
N ASP A 89 25.74 20.42 -7.97
CA ASP A 89 26.94 20.47 -8.81
C ASP A 89 26.90 21.68 -9.78
N LEU A 90 25.73 21.97 -10.36
CA LEU A 90 25.52 23.06 -11.33
C LEU A 90 25.48 24.47 -10.76
N ASP A 91 25.04 24.66 -9.50
CA ASP A 91 25.00 25.98 -8.85
C ASP A 91 26.41 26.61 -8.73
N ASN A 92 27.46 25.81 -8.90
CA ASN A 92 28.84 26.30 -9.04
C ASN A 92 29.15 26.91 -10.42
N VAL A 93 28.26 26.79 -11.43
CA VAL A 93 28.63 27.00 -12.85
C VAL A 93 27.61 27.81 -13.69
N SER A 94 26.29 27.83 -13.45
CA SER A 94 25.37 28.60 -14.35
C SER A 94 23.95 28.92 -13.86
N GLY A 95 23.34 30.00 -14.38
CA GLY A 95 21.96 30.44 -14.13
C GLY A 95 20.83 29.58 -14.73
N ARG A 96 21.10 28.32 -15.11
CA ARG A 96 20.10 27.33 -15.57
C ARG A 96 19.39 26.60 -14.42
N THR A 97 19.77 26.89 -13.17
CA THR A 97 19.31 26.18 -11.98
C THR A 97 17.82 26.40 -11.66
N ALA A 98 17.26 27.57 -12.01
CA ALA A 98 15.85 27.89 -11.73
C ALA A 98 14.83 26.90 -12.29
N ALA A 99 14.98 26.50 -13.57
CA ALA A 99 14.06 25.56 -14.22
C ALA A 99 14.19 24.14 -13.64
N LEU A 100 15.41 23.75 -13.25
CA LEU A 100 15.67 22.45 -12.61
C LEU A 100 15.08 22.41 -11.20
N VAL A 101 15.20 23.48 -10.41
CA VAL A 101 14.59 23.60 -9.09
C VAL A 101 13.06 23.55 -9.18
N GLN A 102 12.47 24.20 -10.18
CA GLN A 102 11.02 24.10 -10.40
C GLN A 102 10.58 22.67 -10.74
N ALA A 103 11.32 21.98 -11.61
CA ALA A 103 11.05 20.59 -11.95
C ALA A 103 11.20 19.66 -10.73
N LEU A 104 12.20 19.90 -9.87
CA LEU A 104 12.40 19.18 -8.62
C LEU A 104 11.18 19.25 -7.70
N ASP A 105 10.68 20.45 -7.43
CA ASP A 105 9.54 20.63 -6.53
C ASP A 105 8.25 20.04 -7.13
N PHE A 106 8.07 20.13 -8.45
CA PHE A 106 6.95 19.48 -9.14
C PHE A 106 7.02 17.95 -9.05
N LEU A 107 8.19 17.35 -9.28
CA LEU A 107 8.40 15.90 -9.15
C LEU A 107 8.20 15.43 -7.71
N ASN A 108 8.66 16.21 -6.73
CA ASN A 108 8.44 15.91 -5.31
C ASN A 108 6.94 15.92 -4.96
N CYS A 109 6.20 16.94 -5.40
CA CYS A 109 4.75 17.02 -5.22
C CYS A 109 4.03 15.84 -5.90
N SER A 110 4.47 15.47 -7.11
CA SER A 110 3.91 14.35 -7.87
C SER A 110 4.18 13.01 -7.19
N GLY A 111 5.40 12.78 -6.72
CA GLY A 111 5.78 11.58 -5.97
C GLY A 111 4.95 11.42 -4.70
N ARG A 112 4.74 12.53 -3.97
CA ARG A 112 3.87 12.54 -2.79
C ARG A 112 2.40 12.26 -3.13
N TYR A 113 1.87 12.83 -4.21
CA TYR A 113 0.51 12.56 -4.65
C TYR A 113 0.28 11.08 -5.00
N PHE A 114 1.22 10.44 -5.69
CA PHE A 114 1.15 9.00 -5.98
C PHE A 114 1.29 8.15 -4.72
N GLU A 115 2.07 8.59 -3.75
CA GLU A 115 2.16 7.94 -2.44
C GLU A 115 0.83 8.00 -1.67
N ASP A 116 0.23 9.19 -1.57
CA ASP A 116 -1.08 9.37 -0.92
C ASP A 116 -2.16 8.56 -1.65
N THR A 117 -2.09 8.46 -2.97
CA THR A 117 -2.97 7.58 -3.78
C THR A 117 -2.75 6.10 -3.46
N ALA A 118 -1.49 5.68 -3.27
CA ALA A 118 -1.17 4.32 -2.85
C ALA A 118 -1.71 4.05 -1.42
N ASP A 119 -1.58 4.99 -0.48
CA ASP A 119 -2.15 4.88 0.87
C ASP A 119 -3.67 4.64 0.84
N ILE A 120 -4.38 5.37 -0.02
CA ILE A 120 -5.83 5.21 -0.22
C ILE A 120 -6.16 3.81 -0.77
N LEU A 121 -5.40 3.34 -1.74
CA LEU A 121 -5.60 2.01 -2.30
C LEU A 121 -5.27 0.90 -1.30
N LEU A 122 -4.24 1.09 -0.47
CA LEU A 122 -3.89 0.17 0.62
C LEU A 122 -5.02 0.07 1.63
N LEU A 123 -5.63 1.19 2.01
CA LEU A 123 -6.81 1.22 2.89
C LEU A 123 -7.93 0.32 2.32
N VAL A 124 -8.24 0.48 1.03
CA VAL A 124 -9.24 -0.35 0.34
C VAL A 124 -8.82 -1.83 0.35
N VAL A 125 -7.57 -2.14 0.02
CA VAL A 125 -7.03 -3.51 0.03
C VAL A 125 -7.19 -4.16 1.40
N LEU A 126 -6.82 -3.48 2.48
CA LEU A 126 -6.87 -4.03 3.84
C LEU A 126 -8.32 -4.31 4.28
N VAL A 127 -9.26 -3.41 3.98
CA VAL A 127 -10.68 -3.63 4.29
C VAL A 127 -11.26 -4.78 3.47
N GLU A 128 -10.98 -4.81 2.17
CA GLU A 128 -11.43 -5.88 1.28
C GLU A 128 -10.90 -7.25 1.72
N LEU A 129 -9.63 -7.30 2.12
CA LEU A 129 -9.01 -8.52 2.62
C LEU A 129 -9.64 -8.95 3.95
N GLY A 130 -9.87 -8.00 4.87
CA GLY A 130 -10.56 -8.25 6.14
C GLY A 130 -11.99 -8.78 5.94
N ILE A 131 -12.75 -8.21 5.00
CA ILE A 131 -14.06 -8.73 4.59
C ILE A 131 -13.92 -10.16 4.06
N GLY A 132 -12.91 -10.42 3.23
CA GLY A 132 -12.62 -11.76 2.73
C GLY A 132 -12.42 -12.79 3.84
N PHE A 133 -11.60 -12.46 4.84
CA PHE A 133 -11.42 -13.29 6.03
C PHE A 133 -12.72 -13.57 6.77
N LEU A 134 -13.58 -12.56 6.94
CA LEU A 134 -14.86 -12.73 7.64
C LEU A 134 -15.84 -13.63 6.87
N ILE A 135 -15.86 -13.54 5.54
CA ILE A 135 -16.69 -14.43 4.70
C ILE A 135 -16.23 -15.88 4.84
N SER A 136 -14.91 -16.12 4.76
CA SER A 136 -14.33 -17.45 4.92
C SER A 136 -14.57 -18.03 6.33
N LEU A 137 -14.59 -17.19 7.37
CA LEU A 137 -14.87 -17.62 8.74
C LEU A 137 -16.34 -17.98 8.98
N ASP A 138 -17.27 -17.27 8.34
CA ASP A 138 -18.70 -17.48 8.52
C ASP A 138 -19.24 -18.63 7.62
N ASN A 139 -18.41 -19.22 6.74
CA ASN A 139 -18.81 -20.23 5.74
C ASN A 139 -20.06 -19.81 4.94
N ARG A 140 -20.14 -18.52 4.57
CA ARG A 140 -21.27 -17.98 3.80
C ARG A 140 -20.92 -17.86 2.34
N ASP A 141 -21.89 -18.15 1.47
CA ASP A 141 -21.77 -17.99 0.01
C ASP A 141 -21.64 -16.53 -0.45
N GLY A 142 -21.60 -15.55 0.47
CA GLY A 142 -21.44 -14.16 0.10
C GLY A 142 -21.29 -13.17 1.27
N PRO A 143 -20.99 -11.89 0.94
CA PRO A 143 -20.79 -10.85 1.92
C PRO A 143 -22.08 -10.54 2.69
N SER A 144 -21.97 -10.49 4.02
CA SER A 144 -23.05 -10.04 4.91
C SER A 144 -23.46 -8.59 4.60
N LYS A 145 -24.67 -8.17 5.02
CA LYS A 145 -25.12 -6.77 4.89
C LYS A 145 -24.12 -5.78 5.51
N ARG A 146 -23.53 -6.15 6.66
CA ARG A 146 -22.49 -5.37 7.35
C ARG A 146 -21.20 -5.28 6.55
N ALA A 147 -20.77 -6.37 5.91
CA ALA A 147 -19.59 -6.38 5.05
C ALA A 147 -19.79 -5.51 3.80
N LYS A 148 -20.99 -5.54 3.18
CA LYS A 148 -21.33 -4.64 2.07
C LYS A 148 -21.30 -3.18 2.49
N LEU A 149 -21.89 -2.86 3.65
CA LEU A 149 -21.86 -1.51 4.21
C LEU A 149 -20.42 -1.04 4.47
N ALA A 150 -19.57 -1.87 5.08
CA ALA A 150 -18.17 -1.57 5.31
C ALA A 150 -17.41 -1.29 4.00
N ARG A 151 -17.63 -2.12 2.96
CA ARG A 151 -17.05 -1.88 1.62
C ARG A 151 -17.46 -0.52 1.07
N TYR A 152 -18.75 -0.18 1.06
CA TYR A 152 -19.22 1.10 0.54
C TYR A 152 -18.74 2.29 1.37
N ALA A 153 -18.71 2.16 2.69
CA ALA A 153 -18.17 3.19 3.58
C ALA A 153 -16.69 3.45 3.31
N THR A 154 -15.89 2.39 3.13
CA THR A 154 -14.47 2.53 2.80
C THR A 154 -14.25 3.12 1.42
N LEU A 155 -15.05 2.75 0.42
CA LEU A 155 -14.96 3.37 -0.91
C LEU A 155 -15.33 4.85 -0.89
N ALA A 156 -16.36 5.24 -0.12
CA ALA A 156 -16.73 6.64 0.07
C ALA A 156 -15.62 7.42 0.80
N LEU A 157 -15.03 6.83 1.85
CA LEU A 157 -13.91 7.41 2.56
C LEU A 157 -12.66 7.55 1.67
N ALA A 158 -12.36 6.52 0.87
CA ALA A 158 -11.26 6.52 -0.09
C ALA A 158 -11.45 7.62 -1.15
N LEU A 159 -12.68 7.83 -1.64
CA LEU A 159 -12.99 8.92 -2.55
C LEU A 159 -12.78 10.28 -1.89
N ALA A 160 -13.20 10.46 -0.63
CA ALA A 160 -12.98 11.70 0.10
C ALA A 160 -11.48 12.00 0.28
N PHE A 161 -10.69 10.99 0.67
CA PHE A 161 -9.23 11.12 0.79
C PHE A 161 -8.57 11.40 -0.56
N PHE A 162 -9.06 10.81 -1.65
CA PHE A 162 -8.55 11.06 -2.99
C PHE A 162 -8.77 12.52 -3.40
N VAL A 163 -9.98 13.05 -3.18
CA VAL A 163 -10.27 14.47 -3.45
C VAL A 163 -9.36 15.37 -2.62
N MET A 164 -9.18 15.08 -1.33
CA MET A 164 -8.27 15.85 -0.46
C MET A 164 -6.82 15.78 -0.94
N ALA A 165 -6.32 14.62 -1.35
CA ALA A 165 -4.97 14.45 -1.89
C ALA A 165 -4.78 15.21 -3.21
N SER A 166 -5.79 15.21 -4.09
CA SER A 166 -5.77 16.01 -5.33
C SER A 166 -5.75 17.51 -5.06
N VAL A 167 -6.53 17.99 -4.09
CA VAL A 167 -6.54 19.40 -3.68
C VAL A 167 -5.20 19.79 -3.05
N TYR A 168 -4.65 18.95 -2.18
CA TYR A 168 -3.31 19.15 -1.60
C TYR A 168 -2.23 19.24 -2.67
N PHE A 169 -2.24 18.33 -3.64
CA PHE A 169 -1.32 18.36 -4.78
C PHE A 169 -1.47 19.65 -5.60
N ALA A 170 -2.69 20.02 -5.98
CA ALA A 170 -2.94 21.22 -6.78
C ALA A 170 -2.46 22.49 -6.08
N LEU A 171 -2.77 22.66 -4.79
CA LEU A 171 -2.33 23.81 -4.02
C LEU A 171 -0.81 23.83 -3.79
N SER A 172 -0.18 22.66 -3.64
CA SER A 172 1.28 22.55 -3.50
C SER A 172 1.98 22.97 -4.79
N VAL A 173 1.50 22.52 -5.95
CA VAL A 173 2.03 22.91 -7.25
C VAL A 173 1.83 24.41 -7.50
N GLU A 174 0.65 24.95 -7.21
CA GLU A 174 0.36 26.37 -7.36
C GLU A 174 1.24 27.24 -6.44
N PHE A 175 1.50 26.78 -5.21
CA PHE A 175 2.41 27.46 -4.29
C PHE A 175 3.84 27.52 -4.87
N TRP A 176 4.37 26.38 -5.30
CA TRP A 176 5.72 26.32 -5.86
C TRP A 176 5.84 27.10 -7.16
N ASP A 177 4.85 27.06 -8.04
CA ASP A 177 4.85 27.88 -9.27
C ASP A 177 4.94 29.38 -8.95
N ARG A 178 4.14 29.86 -7.99
CA ARG A 178 4.20 31.26 -7.53
C ARG A 178 5.55 31.59 -6.90
N TYR A 179 6.11 30.69 -6.09
CA TYR A 179 7.43 30.86 -5.48
C TYR A 179 8.52 31.01 -6.53
N HIS A 180 8.53 30.15 -7.56
CA HIS A 180 9.54 30.20 -8.62
C HIS A 180 9.42 31.47 -9.48
N LYS A 181 8.20 31.89 -9.82
CA LYS A 181 7.97 33.17 -10.52
C LYS A 181 8.47 34.36 -9.72
N TRP A 182 8.35 34.32 -8.39
CA TRP A 182 8.88 35.38 -7.53
C TRP A 182 10.41 35.32 -7.41
N ALA A 183 10.97 34.14 -7.13
CA ALA A 183 12.40 33.96 -6.86
C ALA A 183 13.27 34.11 -8.12
N TYR A 184 12.80 33.58 -9.24
CA TYR A 184 13.56 33.46 -10.49
C TYR A 184 12.92 34.17 -11.69
N GLY A 185 11.70 34.69 -11.56
CA GLY A 185 11.03 35.40 -12.63
C GLY A 185 11.63 36.77 -12.95
N SER A 186 11.14 37.35 -14.05
CA SER A 186 11.59 38.63 -14.57
C SER A 186 11.31 39.77 -13.60
N SER A 187 11.97 40.92 -13.77
CA SER A 187 11.68 42.12 -12.97
C SER A 187 10.20 42.52 -13.04
N ALA A 188 9.53 42.27 -14.17
CA ALA A 188 8.08 42.50 -14.31
C ALA A 188 7.24 41.54 -13.45
N ASP A 189 7.67 40.29 -13.28
CA ASP A 189 6.98 39.30 -12.41
C ASP A 189 7.16 39.63 -10.93
N ARG A 190 8.34 40.12 -10.55
CA ARG A 190 8.63 40.59 -9.19
C ARG A 190 7.86 41.86 -8.85
N LEU A 191 7.66 42.77 -9.80
CA LEU A 191 6.85 43.98 -9.62
C LEU A 191 5.36 43.65 -9.39
N LYS A 192 4.83 42.57 -10.00
CA LYS A 192 3.46 42.09 -9.76
C LYS A 192 3.29 41.43 -8.40
N SER A 193 4.36 40.94 -7.79
CA SER A 193 4.36 40.30 -6.47
C SER A 193 5.54 40.80 -5.62
N PRO A 194 5.49 42.05 -5.11
CA PRO A 194 6.64 42.66 -4.43
C PRO A 194 7.02 41.96 -3.12
N ARG A 195 6.20 41.03 -2.63
CA ARG A 195 6.48 40.21 -1.45
C ARG A 195 6.58 38.75 -1.85
N ALA A 196 7.56 38.06 -1.26
CA ALA A 196 7.69 36.61 -1.38
C ALA A 196 6.35 35.93 -1.09
N PRO A 197 5.91 34.98 -1.95
CA PRO A 197 4.78 34.14 -1.65
C PRO A 197 5.00 33.50 -0.28
N ARG A 198 4.13 33.83 0.67
CA ARG A 198 4.17 33.17 1.97
C ARG A 198 3.68 31.74 1.78
N PRO A 199 4.28 30.74 2.45
CA PRO A 199 3.72 29.40 2.52
C PRO A 199 2.26 29.53 2.90
N ASN A 200 1.35 29.07 2.05
CA ASN A 200 -0.06 29.11 2.39
C ASN A 200 -0.24 28.12 3.57
N PRO A 201 -0.57 28.60 4.78
CA PRO A 201 -0.67 27.73 5.95
C PRO A 201 -1.69 26.61 5.72
N SER A 202 -2.69 26.84 4.85
CA SER A 202 -3.68 25.85 4.46
C SER A 202 -3.08 24.62 3.77
N VAL A 203 -1.97 24.75 3.04
CA VAL A 203 -1.33 23.60 2.37
C VAL A 203 -0.70 22.67 3.40
N GLY A 204 0.07 23.23 4.33
CA GLY A 204 0.66 22.47 5.44
C GLY A 204 -0.42 21.80 6.29
N LEU A 205 -1.43 22.58 6.71
CA LEU A 205 -2.55 22.06 7.51
C LEU A 205 -3.33 20.93 6.80
N LEU A 206 -3.52 21.03 5.48
CA LEU A 206 -4.21 20.00 4.71
C LEU A 206 -3.38 18.71 4.63
N GLY A 207 -2.07 18.80 4.41
CA GLY A 207 -1.17 17.66 4.45
C GLY A 207 -1.14 17.00 5.84
N SER A 208 -1.07 17.79 6.90
CA SER A 208 -1.15 17.31 8.28
C SER A 208 -2.50 16.65 8.58
N ALA A 209 -3.60 17.22 8.10
CA ALA A 209 -4.94 16.65 8.27
C ALA A 209 -5.08 15.29 7.56
N LEU A 210 -4.56 15.16 6.33
CA LEU A 210 -4.51 13.88 5.62
C LEU A 210 -3.76 12.82 6.42
N ASN A 211 -2.58 13.13 6.96
CA ASN A 211 -1.83 12.20 7.79
C ASN A 211 -2.61 11.74 9.04
N ILE A 212 -3.29 12.66 9.72
CA ILE A 212 -4.13 12.35 10.89
C ILE A 212 -5.32 11.46 10.49
N LEU A 213 -5.95 11.75 9.35
CA LEU A 213 -7.07 10.98 8.86
C LEU A 213 -6.67 9.55 8.45
N PHE A 214 -5.53 9.36 7.77
CA PHE A 214 -5.00 8.03 7.49
C PHE A 214 -4.68 7.27 8.77
N TRP A 215 -4.01 7.93 9.73
CA TRP A 215 -3.73 7.34 11.05
C TRP A 215 -5.00 6.92 11.79
N GLY A 216 -6.07 7.74 11.75
CA GLY A 216 -7.35 7.38 12.34
C GLY A 216 -8.04 6.22 11.61
N ALA A 217 -7.97 6.19 10.28
CA ALA A 217 -8.60 5.18 9.44
C ALA A 217 -8.00 3.77 9.61
N VAL A 218 -6.73 3.65 10.01
CA VAL A 218 -6.07 2.35 10.19
C VAL A 218 -6.44 1.67 11.52
N LEU A 219 -6.86 2.43 12.55
CA LEU A 219 -7.27 1.88 13.85
C LEU A 219 -8.37 0.81 13.76
N PRO A 220 -9.51 1.04 13.08
CA PRO A 220 -10.53 0.00 12.93
C PRO A 220 -10.03 -1.22 12.13
N ILE A 221 -9.04 -1.06 11.24
CA ILE A 221 -8.43 -2.17 10.51
C ILE A 221 -7.60 -3.04 11.45
N VAL A 222 -6.79 -2.43 12.32
CA VAL A 222 -6.03 -3.16 13.35
C VAL A 222 -6.98 -3.93 14.26
N GLY A 223 -8.06 -3.29 14.72
CA GLY A 223 -9.10 -3.95 15.52
C GLY A 223 -9.76 -5.13 14.79
N CYS A 224 -10.09 -4.96 13.51
CA CYS A 224 -10.64 -6.01 12.67
C CYS A 224 -9.66 -7.18 12.48
N ALA A 225 -8.40 -6.90 12.20
CA ALA A 225 -7.36 -7.90 12.03
C ALA A 225 -7.13 -8.70 13.31
N ALA A 226 -7.10 -8.03 14.48
CA ALA A 226 -6.99 -8.69 15.77
C ALA A 226 -8.19 -9.60 16.05
N TYR A 227 -9.41 -9.14 15.75
CA TYR A 227 -10.63 -9.93 15.85
C TYR A 227 -10.60 -11.18 14.96
N ILE A 228 -10.14 -11.05 13.71
CA ILE A 228 -9.97 -12.18 12.78
C ILE A 228 -8.97 -13.19 13.33
N VAL A 229 -7.82 -12.76 13.83
CA VAL A 229 -6.81 -13.65 14.45
C VAL A 229 -7.42 -14.42 15.62
N HIS A 230 -8.19 -13.74 16.48
CA HIS A 230 -8.87 -14.40 17.60
C HIS A 230 -9.88 -15.45 17.13
N LYS A 231 -10.73 -15.11 16.15
CA LYS A 231 -11.74 -16.02 15.57
C LYS A 231 -11.12 -17.23 14.87
N THR A 232 -9.94 -17.10 14.29
CA THR A 232 -9.23 -18.18 13.57
C THR A 232 -8.48 -19.16 14.49
N LYS A 233 -8.60 -19.06 15.83
CA LYS A 233 -7.93 -19.94 16.81
C LYS A 233 -7.95 -21.43 16.44
N HIS A 234 -9.09 -21.92 15.92
CA HIS A 234 -9.33 -23.33 15.64
C HIS A 234 -8.99 -23.76 14.20
N ALA A 235 -8.76 -22.81 13.29
CA ALA A 235 -8.46 -23.05 11.88
C ALA A 235 -6.98 -22.74 11.60
N VAL A 236 -6.10 -23.73 11.81
CA VAL A 236 -4.63 -23.56 11.78
C VAL A 236 -4.14 -22.87 10.51
N HIS A 237 -4.65 -23.29 9.34
CA HIS A 237 -4.20 -22.75 8.06
C HIS A 237 -4.66 -21.31 7.82
N LEU A 238 -5.90 -20.98 8.22
CA LEU A 238 -6.46 -19.63 8.14
C LEU A 238 -5.78 -18.68 9.13
N ARG A 239 -5.43 -19.19 10.32
CA ARG A 239 -4.75 -18.43 11.38
C ARG A 239 -3.41 -17.88 10.93
N GLN A 240 -2.61 -18.64 10.19
CA GLN A 240 -1.32 -18.13 9.71
C GLN A 240 -1.50 -16.92 8.78
N SER A 241 -2.48 -16.98 7.87
CA SER A 241 -2.78 -15.86 6.96
C SER A 241 -3.36 -14.66 7.72
N ALA A 242 -4.19 -14.91 8.75
CA ALA A 242 -4.71 -13.87 9.64
C ALA A 242 -3.60 -13.18 10.44
N ILE A 243 -2.59 -13.92 10.91
CA ILE A 243 -1.43 -13.35 11.61
C ILE A 243 -0.64 -12.44 10.66
N LEU A 244 -0.42 -12.85 9.41
CA LEU A 244 0.23 -11.98 8.42
C LEU A 244 -0.59 -10.73 8.13
N PHE A 245 -1.92 -10.83 8.10
CA PHE A 245 -2.81 -9.68 7.95
C PHE A 245 -2.73 -8.72 9.15
N LEU A 246 -2.71 -9.24 10.37
CA LEU A 246 -2.50 -8.43 11.58
C LEU A 246 -1.12 -7.78 11.58
N ALA A 247 -0.08 -8.51 11.20
CA ALA A 247 1.27 -7.96 11.06
C ALA A 247 1.30 -6.82 10.04
N ALA A 248 0.60 -6.95 8.91
CA ALA A 248 0.46 -5.88 7.93
C ALA A 248 -0.30 -4.67 8.53
N ALA A 249 -1.45 -4.88 9.17
CA ALA A 249 -2.21 -3.77 9.78
C ALA A 249 -1.40 -3.02 10.86
N LEU A 250 -0.64 -3.75 11.70
CA LEU A 250 0.22 -3.15 12.73
C LEU A 250 1.41 -2.40 12.12
N LEU A 251 2.00 -2.93 11.05
CA LEU A 251 3.11 -2.29 10.36
C LEU A 251 2.67 -0.98 9.69
N ASP A 252 1.48 -0.96 9.09
CA ASP A 252 0.89 0.26 8.52
C ASP A 252 0.56 1.28 9.61
N PHE A 253 -0.01 0.83 10.74
CA PHE A 253 -0.23 1.68 11.91
C PHE A 253 1.07 2.28 12.44
N ALA A 254 2.15 1.50 12.56
CA ALA A 254 3.44 1.98 13.02
C ALA A 254 4.01 3.04 12.06
N ARG A 255 3.94 2.79 10.74
CA ARG A 255 4.35 3.73 9.70
C ARG A 255 3.59 5.05 9.80
N LEU A 256 2.27 4.99 9.87
CA LEU A 256 1.42 6.18 10.00
C LEU A 256 1.63 6.91 11.32
N THR A 257 1.97 6.19 12.40
CA THR A 257 2.31 6.79 13.70
C THR A 257 3.60 7.62 13.61
N VAL A 258 4.63 7.14 12.90
CA VAL A 258 5.84 7.95 12.65
C VAL A 258 5.50 9.22 11.86
N GLY A 259 4.63 9.11 10.86
CA GLY A 259 4.13 10.26 10.09
C GLY A 259 3.39 11.27 10.98
N MET A 260 2.51 10.79 11.85
CA MET A 260 1.75 11.60 12.81
C MET A 260 2.66 12.29 13.82
N VAL A 261 3.62 11.58 14.42
CA VAL A 261 4.60 12.16 15.35
C VAL A 261 5.45 13.23 14.67
N THR A 262 5.90 12.98 13.44
CA THR A 262 6.67 13.96 12.66
C THR A 262 5.82 15.21 12.39
N THR A 263 4.57 15.02 11.99
CA THR A 263 3.61 16.10 11.76
C THR A 263 3.38 16.91 13.06
N ALA A 264 3.15 16.24 14.19
CA ALA A 264 2.92 16.88 15.48
C ALA A 264 4.12 17.73 15.94
N ILE A 265 5.34 17.20 15.80
CA ILE A 265 6.56 17.90 16.26
C ILE A 265 6.89 19.09 15.35
N TYR A 266 6.81 18.92 14.04
CA TYR A 266 7.36 19.92 13.10
C TYR A 266 6.32 20.85 12.50
N ASP A 267 5.05 20.45 12.44
CA ASP A 267 4.01 21.32 11.88
C ASP A 267 3.24 22.05 12.99
N PHE A 268 3.11 21.45 14.18
CA PHE A 268 2.40 22.04 15.33
C PHE A 268 3.28 22.36 16.54
N GLY A 269 4.53 21.88 16.57
CA GLY A 269 5.41 22.06 17.73
C GLY A 269 6.05 23.45 17.81
N PRO A 270 6.61 23.81 18.99
CA PRO A 270 7.28 25.08 19.21
C PRO A 270 8.58 25.24 18.39
N ASN A 271 9.12 24.12 17.87
CA ASN A 271 10.33 24.06 17.04
C ASN A 271 10.00 23.93 15.54
N SER A 272 8.86 24.44 15.07
CA SER A 272 8.32 24.31 13.70
C SER A 272 9.19 24.89 12.57
N ILE A 273 10.43 25.30 12.86
CA ILE A 273 11.25 26.12 11.96
C ILE A 273 12.34 25.29 11.26
N VAL A 274 12.84 24.18 11.86
CA VAL A 274 13.92 23.39 11.23
C VAL A 274 13.78 21.89 11.52
N ARG A 275 13.57 21.09 10.47
CA ARG A 275 13.72 19.62 10.53
C ARG A 275 15.20 19.24 10.39
N PRO A 276 15.75 18.37 11.25
CA PRO A 276 17.09 17.83 11.06
C PRO A 276 17.23 17.16 9.68
N LEU A 277 18.36 17.39 9.00
CA LEU A 277 18.63 16.79 7.69
C LEU A 277 18.63 15.26 7.76
N SER A 278 19.26 14.68 8.78
CA SER A 278 19.28 13.22 8.99
C SER A 278 17.87 12.63 9.13
N LEU A 279 16.96 13.34 9.81
CA LEU A 279 15.58 12.92 9.94
C LEU A 279 14.85 12.99 8.58
N SER A 280 14.97 14.11 7.87
CA SER A 280 14.20 14.37 6.64
C SER A 280 14.68 13.54 5.45
N TYR A 281 15.97 13.27 5.35
CA TYR A 281 16.57 12.59 4.19
C TYR A 281 16.83 11.10 4.43
N VAL A 282 17.07 10.67 5.68
CA VAL A 282 17.42 9.26 5.95
C VAL A 282 16.33 8.58 6.74
N ALA A 283 16.07 9.05 7.97
CA ALA A 283 15.21 8.30 8.89
C ALA A 283 13.75 8.27 8.42
N GLN A 284 13.18 9.39 7.97
CA GLN A 284 11.78 9.43 7.52
C GLN A 284 11.58 8.60 6.23
N PRO A 285 12.41 8.71 5.18
CA PRO A 285 12.34 7.82 4.03
C PRO A 285 12.51 6.35 4.40
N LEU A 286 13.43 6.00 5.31
CA LEU A 286 13.62 4.63 5.75
C LEU A 286 12.40 4.08 6.49
N LEU A 287 11.90 4.83 7.48
CA LEU A 287 10.75 4.46 8.32
C LEU A 287 9.41 4.49 7.57
N ASN A 288 9.37 5.07 6.38
CA ASN A 288 8.18 5.07 5.54
C ASN A 288 8.28 4.00 4.44
N THR A 289 9.38 3.99 3.69
CA THR A 289 9.58 3.14 2.51
C THR A 289 9.72 1.65 2.88
N LEU A 290 10.47 1.36 3.95
CA LEU A 290 10.74 -0.03 4.33
C LEU A 290 9.48 -0.72 4.88
N PRO A 291 8.68 -0.11 5.78
CA PRO A 291 7.38 -0.65 6.13
C PRO A 291 6.47 -0.85 4.93
N TRP A 292 6.39 0.10 4.01
CA TRP A 292 5.62 -0.05 2.76
C TRP A 292 6.05 -1.27 1.92
N PHE A 293 7.36 -1.46 1.74
CA PHE A 293 7.89 -2.61 1.04
C PHE A 293 7.46 -3.93 1.71
N LEU A 294 7.65 -4.03 3.03
CA LEU A 294 7.25 -5.20 3.81
C LEU A 294 5.74 -5.43 3.80
N LEU A 295 4.92 -4.37 3.84
CA LEU A 295 3.46 -4.44 3.70
C LEU A 295 3.05 -5.12 2.40
N LEU A 296 3.59 -4.66 1.27
CA LEU A 296 3.28 -5.21 -0.05
C LEU A 296 3.74 -6.66 -0.18
N VAL A 297 4.89 -7.02 0.39
CA VAL A 297 5.37 -8.40 0.46
C VAL A 297 4.40 -9.27 1.27
N LEU A 298 3.98 -8.83 2.46
CA LEU A 298 3.03 -9.57 3.31
C LEU A 298 1.69 -9.78 2.60
N LEU A 299 1.14 -8.73 1.97
CA LEU A 299 -0.11 -8.80 1.22
C LEU A 299 0.00 -9.74 0.01
N PHE A 300 1.14 -9.72 -0.69
CA PHE A 300 1.43 -10.65 -1.77
C PHE A 300 1.48 -12.10 -1.28
N VAL A 301 2.16 -12.37 -0.16
CA VAL A 301 2.24 -13.70 0.44
C VAL A 301 0.86 -14.22 0.83
N ILE A 302 -0.01 -13.37 1.41
CA ILE A 302 -1.40 -13.74 1.73
C ILE A 302 -2.17 -14.13 0.46
N GLY A 303 -1.93 -13.44 -0.66
CA GLY A 303 -2.55 -13.76 -1.94
C GLY A 303 -2.08 -15.04 -2.61
N MET A 304 -0.81 -15.40 -2.41
CA MET A 304 -0.21 -16.55 -3.06
C MET A 304 -0.48 -17.89 -2.36
N ARG A 305 -0.90 -17.89 -1.08
CA ARG A 305 -1.16 -19.12 -0.31
C ARG A 305 -2.39 -19.87 -0.84
N LYS A 306 -2.17 -20.86 -1.71
CA LYS A 306 -3.23 -21.67 -2.34
C LYS A 306 -3.71 -22.87 -1.51
N GLU A 307 -2.83 -23.55 -0.77
CA GLU A 307 -3.16 -24.78 -0.02
C GLU A 307 -3.48 -24.45 1.45
N GLY A 308 -4.70 -24.78 1.90
CA GLY A 308 -5.22 -24.42 3.23
C GLY A 308 -5.43 -22.92 3.46
N GLY A 309 -5.19 -22.08 2.45
CA GLY A 309 -5.31 -20.62 2.57
C GLY A 309 -6.75 -20.13 2.62
N LEU A 310 -6.93 -18.81 2.63
CA LEU A 310 -8.25 -18.15 2.51
C LEU A 310 -9.07 -18.67 1.30
N TRP A 311 -8.37 -19.23 0.31
CA TRP A 311 -8.82 -19.56 -1.04
C TRP A 311 -9.04 -21.06 -1.28
N SER A 312 -8.68 -21.93 -0.32
CA SER A 312 -9.04 -23.35 -0.41
C SER A 312 -10.50 -23.47 -0.01
N GLY A 313 -11.38 -23.62 -0.99
CA GLY A 313 -12.81 -23.71 -0.75
C GLY A 313 -13.15 -24.83 0.25
N PRO A 314 -14.19 -24.66 1.10
CA PRO A 314 -14.63 -25.69 2.07
C PRO A 314 -14.88 -27.05 1.44
N ARG A 315 -15.23 -27.05 0.14
CA ARG A 315 -15.51 -28.23 -0.66
C ARG A 315 -14.38 -29.25 -0.69
N LEU A 316 -13.10 -28.86 -0.63
CA LEU A 316 -12.04 -29.88 -0.76
C LEU A 316 -11.94 -30.72 0.51
N ASP A 317 -12.07 -30.10 1.69
CA ASP A 317 -12.06 -30.80 2.98
C ASP A 317 -13.35 -31.59 3.18
N GLU A 318 -14.49 -31.05 2.74
CA GLU A 318 -15.77 -31.75 2.77
C GLU A 318 -15.74 -32.97 1.83
N ILE A 319 -15.33 -32.80 0.56
CA ILE A 319 -15.15 -33.88 -0.41
C ILE A 319 -14.10 -34.90 0.08
N GLN A 320 -13.00 -34.47 0.71
CA GLN A 320 -12.02 -35.40 1.27
C GLN A 320 -12.55 -36.12 2.50
N SER A 321 -13.33 -35.45 3.35
CA SER A 321 -13.96 -36.07 4.53
C SER A 321 -15.05 -37.06 4.11
N GLU A 322 -15.77 -36.76 3.05
CA GLU A 322 -16.82 -37.59 2.47
C GLU A 322 -16.20 -38.77 1.72
N ALA A 323 -15.11 -38.56 0.96
CA ALA A 323 -14.31 -39.64 0.37
C ALA A 323 -13.74 -40.56 1.45
N ARG A 324 -13.20 -40.04 2.56
CA ARG A 324 -12.72 -40.86 3.69
C ARG A 324 -13.86 -41.61 4.40
N ARG A 325 -15.06 -41.03 4.48
CA ARG A 325 -16.25 -41.70 5.02
C ARG A 325 -16.71 -42.83 4.11
N VAL A 326 -16.69 -42.62 2.79
CA VAL A 326 -16.99 -43.65 1.79
C VAL A 326 -15.94 -44.77 1.84
N GLU A 327 -14.65 -44.46 1.88
CA GLU A 327 -13.57 -45.45 2.03
C GLU A 327 -13.68 -46.23 3.35
N ALA A 328 -14.02 -45.56 4.46
CA ALA A 328 -14.22 -46.22 5.76
C ALA A 328 -15.50 -47.09 5.79
N ALA A 329 -16.53 -46.71 5.04
CA ALA A 329 -17.72 -47.53 4.87
C ALA A 329 -17.43 -48.76 3.98
N GLU A 330 -16.69 -48.59 2.89
CA GLU A 330 -16.20 -49.68 2.04
C GLU A 330 -15.28 -50.65 2.79
N SER A 331 -14.50 -50.16 3.76
CA SER A 331 -13.65 -51.00 4.61
C SER A 331 -14.43 -51.85 5.61
N LYS A 332 -15.63 -51.42 6.04
CA LYS A 332 -16.46 -52.13 7.03
C LYS A 332 -17.47 -53.08 6.42
N THR A 333 -17.78 -52.91 5.14
CA THR A 333 -18.74 -53.77 4.45
C THR A 333 -18.02 -55.02 3.96
N ASP A 334 -18.44 -56.18 4.45
CA ASP A 334 -17.83 -57.50 4.22
C ASP A 334 -17.51 -57.72 2.72
N LYS A 335 -16.21 -57.87 2.43
CA LYS A 335 -15.64 -58.00 1.08
C LYS A 335 -16.15 -59.24 0.32
N SER A 336 -16.85 -60.15 1.00
CA SER A 336 -17.38 -61.38 0.43
C SER A 336 -18.67 -61.17 -0.39
N SER A 337 -19.53 -60.21 -0.03
CA SER A 337 -20.83 -60.00 -0.71
C SER A 337 -20.79 -58.94 -1.83
N TRP A 338 -19.88 -57.96 -1.74
CA TRP A 338 -19.83 -56.85 -2.70
C TRP A 338 -19.09 -57.15 -4.01
N ARG A 339 -18.21 -58.16 -4.03
CA ARG A 339 -17.46 -58.55 -5.25
C ARG A 339 -18.35 -59.13 -6.36
N GLU A 340 -19.54 -59.65 -6.04
CA GLU A 340 -20.51 -60.10 -7.03
C GLU A 340 -21.45 -58.99 -7.53
N LYS A 341 -21.65 -57.91 -6.77
CA LYS A 341 -22.61 -56.85 -7.14
C LYS A 341 -22.01 -55.62 -7.83
N PHE A 342 -20.71 -55.35 -7.67
CA PHE A 342 -20.09 -54.17 -8.26
C PHE A 342 -18.87 -54.54 -9.10
N LYS A 343 -19.14 -54.96 -10.34
CA LYS A 343 -18.16 -54.89 -11.43
C LYS A 343 -17.65 -53.44 -11.49
N LYS A 344 -16.33 -53.25 -11.42
CA LYS A 344 -15.72 -51.92 -11.54
C LYS A 344 -16.30 -51.23 -12.79
N PRO A 345 -16.87 -50.02 -12.66
CA PRO A 345 -17.37 -49.30 -13.81
C PRO A 345 -16.22 -49.13 -14.80
N THR A 346 -16.51 -49.48 -16.04
CA THR A 346 -15.56 -49.35 -17.14
C THR A 346 -15.16 -47.89 -17.28
N LYS A 347 -13.98 -47.64 -17.87
CA LYS A 347 -13.44 -46.29 -18.08
C LYS A 347 -14.42 -45.35 -18.83
N GLN A 348 -15.40 -45.92 -19.52
CA GLN A 348 -16.45 -45.22 -20.24
C GLN A 348 -17.57 -44.73 -19.31
N GLU A 349 -18.04 -45.57 -18.38
CA GLU A 349 -19.07 -45.19 -17.40
C GLU A 349 -18.60 -44.06 -16.47
N TRP A 350 -17.31 -44.02 -16.16
CA TRP A 350 -16.70 -42.90 -15.46
C TRP A 350 -16.72 -41.60 -16.26
N LYS A 351 -16.47 -41.66 -17.57
CA LYS A 351 -16.55 -40.48 -18.44
C LYS A 351 -17.98 -39.98 -18.54
N ASP A 352 -18.94 -40.88 -18.68
CA ASP A 352 -20.35 -40.52 -18.85
C ASP A 352 -20.95 -39.94 -17.56
N ALA A 353 -20.55 -40.44 -16.39
CA ALA A 353 -20.92 -39.88 -15.10
C ALA A 353 -20.33 -38.47 -14.87
N VAL A 354 -19.07 -38.25 -15.27
CA VAL A 354 -18.45 -36.92 -15.18
C VAL A 354 -19.11 -35.95 -16.15
N VAL A 355 -19.41 -36.39 -17.38
CA VAL A 355 -20.09 -35.56 -18.40
C VAL A 355 -21.52 -35.23 -17.97
N SER A 356 -22.28 -36.18 -17.41
CA SER A 356 -23.65 -35.91 -16.93
C SER A 356 -23.67 -34.94 -15.75
N THR A 357 -22.67 -35.03 -14.86
CA THR A 357 -22.50 -34.12 -13.72
C THR A 357 -22.09 -32.71 -14.18
N LEU A 358 -21.27 -32.61 -15.22
CA LEU A 358 -20.91 -31.32 -15.84
C LEU A 358 -22.10 -30.67 -16.55
N LEU A 359 -22.95 -31.46 -17.21
CA LEU A 359 -24.14 -30.96 -17.91
C LEU A 359 -25.27 -30.54 -16.95
N THR A 360 -25.44 -31.24 -15.84
CA THR A 360 -26.48 -30.91 -14.83
C THR A 360 -26.09 -29.78 -13.88
N SER A 361 -24.79 -29.50 -13.72
CA SER A 361 -24.30 -28.42 -12.86
C SER A 361 -24.30 -27.02 -13.51
N GLY A 362 -24.85 -26.88 -14.73
CA GLY A 362 -25.05 -25.57 -15.35
C GLY A 362 -23.76 -24.84 -15.73
N TYR A 363 -22.67 -25.58 -15.99
CA TYR A 363 -21.49 -25.02 -16.64
C TYR A 363 -21.76 -24.88 -18.15
N GLN A 364 -22.28 -23.71 -18.54
CA GLN A 364 -22.04 -23.12 -19.87
C GLN A 364 -20.89 -22.12 -19.79
#